data_AF-A0A916F739-F1
#
_entry.id   AF-A0A916F739-F1
#
_cell.length_a   1.000
_cell.length_b   1.000
_cell.length_c   1.000
_cell.angle_alpha   90.00
_cell.angle_beta   90.00
_cell.angle_gamma   90.00
#
_symmetry.space_group_name_H-M   'P 1'
#
loop_
_entity.id
_entity.type
_entity.pdbx_description
1 polymer ?
#
loop_
_entity_poly.entity_id
_entity_poly.type
_entity_poly.pdbx_seq_one_letter_code
_entity_poly.pdbx_strand_id
1 'polypeptide(L)'
;PTAPSPLRPAARAYAYRGLPASRFALPWRAAADCVHILTNWMQGLRRGREKGPAMAESLRINLAPIFLTSVTTAIGFLTLNFSEAPPFGHLGTVSAVGVMIAFALSVTFLPALATLLPSLVRERRQHNHWMPRLADWVIRRRDRLLIGMGAALLALVALVPMNEINDVFVHYFDERIRFRTDTDFIADNLTGIYFIDYSPDSGEKGGVASPVYQRQIEALADWLRTRPEVVHVNTITDIFKRLNRNLHGDADAWYRLPEQRDLAAQYLLLYEMSLPYGLDLNNQIDIDKRATRLTATLHTLSTREMLAFERRVYDWMARNTPDILTYGASPTVMFSHIGMRNIRSMLGGTVIALVLISLLLMMALKSRRYGLVSLIPNLAPAGMAFGAWALIDGEIGLGVSVVTAMTLGIVVDDTVHFLSKYLRARREQGLDAAQAVRYAFETVGVALWVTSIALIGGFLVLATSSFGLNAAMGLLVSIVIAFALLCDFLFLPPPC
;
A
#
# COMPACT_ATOMS: atom_id res chain seq x y z
N PRO A 1 -14.82 -45.01 -6.62
CA PRO A 1 -15.89 -43.99 -6.55
C PRO A 1 -15.31 -42.66 -6.04
N THR A 2 -14.63 -41.95 -6.93
CA THR A 2 -13.97 -40.67 -6.66
C THR A 2 -14.95 -39.54 -6.97
N ALA A 3 -15.56 -38.96 -5.94
CA ALA A 3 -16.27 -37.69 -6.08
C ALA A 3 -15.22 -36.56 -6.20
N PRO A 4 -15.28 -35.70 -7.24
CA PRO A 4 -14.38 -34.55 -7.34
C PRO A 4 -14.80 -33.47 -6.34
N SER A 5 -13.83 -32.92 -5.60
CA SER A 5 -14.07 -31.83 -4.63
C SER A 5 -14.59 -30.55 -5.33
N PRO A 6 -15.58 -29.82 -4.80
CA PRO A 6 -16.12 -28.61 -5.43
C PRO A 6 -15.22 -27.37 -5.30
N LEU A 7 -14.07 -27.47 -4.64
CA LEU A 7 -13.28 -26.30 -4.21
C LEU A 7 -12.33 -25.70 -5.27
N ARG A 8 -12.19 -26.34 -6.44
CA ARG A 8 -11.22 -25.91 -7.46
C ARG A 8 -11.65 -24.69 -8.34
N PRO A 9 -12.93 -24.39 -8.61
CA PRO A 9 -13.29 -23.21 -9.41
C PRO A 9 -13.31 -21.90 -8.58
N ALA A 10 -13.61 -21.97 -7.28
CA ALA A 10 -13.79 -20.77 -6.45
C ALA A 10 -12.48 -20.02 -6.17
N ALA A 11 -11.37 -20.75 -5.97
CA ALA A 11 -10.06 -20.15 -5.72
C ALA A 11 -9.50 -19.39 -6.94
N ARG A 12 -9.79 -19.85 -8.17
CA ARG A 12 -9.41 -19.13 -9.40
C ARG A 12 -10.27 -17.89 -9.65
N ALA A 13 -11.53 -17.89 -9.22
CA ALA A 13 -12.43 -16.73 -9.39
C ALA A 13 -12.12 -15.58 -8.41
N TYR A 14 -11.54 -15.86 -7.24
CA TYR A 14 -11.15 -14.82 -6.27
C TYR A 14 -9.83 -14.13 -6.61
N ALA A 15 -8.89 -14.81 -7.26
CA ALA A 15 -7.59 -14.24 -7.65
C ALA A 15 -7.68 -13.14 -8.74
N TYR A 16 -8.81 -13.05 -9.46
CA TYR A 16 -9.01 -12.10 -10.57
C TYR A 16 -10.02 -10.99 -10.27
N ARG A 17 -10.59 -10.92 -9.06
CA ARG A 17 -11.33 -9.73 -8.64
C ARG A 17 -10.32 -8.64 -8.29
N GLY A 18 -9.97 -7.83 -9.29
CA GLY A 18 -9.05 -6.70 -9.11
C GLY A 18 -9.40 -5.85 -7.89
N LEU A 19 -8.37 -5.34 -7.22
CA LEU A 19 -8.48 -4.51 -6.03
C LEU A 19 -9.47 -3.35 -6.26
N PRO A 20 -10.30 -2.96 -5.26
CA PRO A 20 -11.30 -1.91 -5.41
C PRO A 20 -10.72 -0.59 -5.95
N ALA A 21 -9.47 -0.29 -5.61
CA ALA A 21 -8.77 0.95 -5.96
C ALA A 21 -8.86 1.32 -7.45
N SER A 22 -8.66 0.38 -8.38
CA SER A 22 -8.73 0.68 -9.83
C SER A 22 -10.14 0.94 -10.33
N ARG A 23 -11.15 0.28 -9.72
CA ARG A 23 -12.56 0.49 -10.05
C ARG A 23 -13.05 1.88 -9.64
N PHE A 24 -12.42 2.49 -8.64
CA PHE A 24 -12.74 3.85 -8.21
C PHE A 24 -11.88 4.89 -8.92
N ALA A 25 -10.56 4.69 -9.04
CA ALA A 25 -9.69 5.71 -9.60
C ALA A 25 -9.94 5.98 -11.09
N LEU A 26 -10.28 4.95 -11.87
CA LEU A 26 -10.45 5.07 -13.32
C LEU A 26 -11.69 5.91 -13.72
N PRO A 27 -12.90 5.65 -13.19
CA PRO A 27 -14.07 6.46 -13.49
C PRO A 27 -13.89 7.92 -13.05
N TRP A 28 -13.21 8.15 -11.93
CA TRP A 28 -12.98 9.52 -11.46
C TRP A 28 -12.02 10.30 -12.35
N ARG A 29 -10.96 9.64 -12.83
CA ARG A 29 -10.05 10.25 -13.82
C ARG A 29 -10.79 10.65 -15.10
N ALA A 30 -11.60 9.74 -15.63
CA ALA A 30 -12.44 10.03 -16.79
C ALA A 30 -13.42 11.20 -16.50
N ALA A 31 -14.00 11.24 -15.31
CA ALA A 31 -14.90 12.31 -14.90
C ALA A 31 -14.18 13.67 -14.83
N ALA A 32 -12.95 13.73 -14.33
CA ALA A 32 -12.16 14.96 -14.28
C ALA A 32 -11.88 15.52 -15.69
N ASP A 33 -11.39 14.69 -16.61
CA ASP A 33 -11.19 15.05 -18.01
C ASP A 33 -12.48 15.61 -18.65
N CYS A 34 -13.60 14.91 -18.41
CA CYS A 34 -14.92 15.33 -18.88
C CYS A 34 -15.33 16.69 -18.29
N VAL A 35 -15.14 16.92 -16.99
CA VAL A 35 -15.49 18.18 -16.32
C VAL A 35 -14.70 19.34 -16.91
N HIS A 36 -13.39 19.18 -17.16
CA HIS A 36 -12.58 20.24 -17.77
C HIS A 36 -13.01 20.59 -19.20
N ILE A 37 -13.38 19.59 -20.01
CA ILE A 37 -13.87 19.79 -21.39
C ILE A 37 -15.27 20.43 -21.37
N LEU A 38 -16.19 19.88 -20.58
CA LEU A 38 -17.59 20.32 -20.55
C LEU A 38 -17.73 21.71 -19.94
N THR A 39 -16.98 22.04 -18.90
CA THR A 39 -17.08 23.36 -18.25
C THR A 39 -16.70 24.48 -19.22
N ASN A 40 -15.59 24.34 -19.95
CA ASN A 40 -15.17 25.32 -20.95
C ASN A 40 -16.12 25.37 -22.16
N TRP A 41 -16.65 24.23 -22.59
CA TRP A 41 -17.65 24.18 -23.66
C TRP A 41 -18.94 24.90 -23.26
N MET A 42 -19.48 24.62 -22.07
CA MET A 42 -20.67 25.29 -21.53
C MET A 42 -20.45 26.78 -21.33
N GLN A 43 -19.25 27.22 -20.93
CA GLN A 43 -18.91 28.65 -20.86
C GLN A 43 -18.92 29.29 -22.26
N GLY A 44 -18.42 28.59 -23.29
CA GLY A 44 -18.48 29.03 -24.68
C GLY A 44 -19.92 29.20 -25.17
N LEU A 45 -20.79 28.22 -24.92
CA LEU A 45 -22.22 28.28 -25.25
C LEU A 45 -22.92 29.45 -24.55
N ARG A 46 -22.65 29.67 -23.25
CA ARG A 46 -23.23 30.80 -22.48
C ARG A 46 -22.76 32.17 -22.97
N ARG A 47 -21.66 32.23 -23.72
CA ARG A 47 -21.16 33.45 -24.39
C ARG A 47 -21.72 33.62 -25.81
N GLY A 48 -22.71 32.82 -26.20
CA GLY A 48 -23.39 32.90 -27.50
C GLY A 48 -22.63 32.23 -28.64
N ARG A 49 -21.62 31.38 -28.38
CA ARG A 49 -20.92 30.63 -29.44
C ARG A 49 -21.73 29.40 -29.87
N GLU A 50 -21.65 29.06 -31.15
CA GLU A 50 -22.19 27.82 -31.69
C GLU A 50 -21.49 26.57 -31.11
N LYS A 51 -22.20 25.44 -31.06
CA LYS A 51 -21.75 24.20 -30.41
C LYS A 51 -20.40 23.70 -30.91
N GLY A 52 -20.21 23.62 -32.23
CA GLY A 52 -19.00 23.09 -32.86
C GLY A 52 -17.77 23.96 -32.55
N PRO A 53 -17.80 25.26 -32.89
CA PRO A 53 -16.70 26.19 -32.55
C PRO A 53 -16.41 26.28 -31.06
N ALA A 54 -17.42 26.22 -30.19
CA ALA A 54 -17.22 26.20 -28.74
C ALA A 54 -16.49 24.93 -28.27
N MET A 55 -16.82 23.76 -28.84
CA MET A 55 -16.18 22.49 -28.49
C MET A 55 -14.74 22.43 -29.01
N ALA A 56 -14.52 22.86 -30.26
CA ALA A 56 -13.19 22.95 -30.85
C ALA A 56 -12.25 23.83 -30.00
N GLU A 57 -12.75 24.98 -29.52
CA GLU A 57 -11.97 25.82 -28.61
C GLU A 57 -11.74 25.14 -27.25
N SER A 58 -12.76 24.47 -26.67
CA SER A 58 -12.58 23.73 -25.42
C SER A 58 -11.48 22.66 -25.52
N LEU A 59 -11.49 21.89 -26.61
CA LEU A 59 -10.46 20.89 -26.90
C LEU A 59 -9.09 21.53 -27.11
N ARG A 60 -8.98 22.58 -27.94
CA ARG A 60 -7.71 23.30 -28.15
C ARG A 60 -7.08 23.75 -26.84
N ILE A 61 -7.91 24.19 -25.90
CA ILE A 61 -7.52 24.73 -24.61
C ILE A 61 -7.12 23.64 -23.60
N ASN A 62 -7.74 22.46 -23.67
CA ASN A 62 -7.61 21.43 -22.64
C ASN A 62 -6.85 20.18 -23.08
N LEU A 63 -6.63 19.96 -24.38
CA LEU A 63 -6.02 18.74 -24.91
C LEU A 63 -4.61 18.49 -24.33
N ALA A 64 -3.74 19.50 -24.36
CA ALA A 64 -2.38 19.36 -23.86
C ALA A 64 -2.32 19.11 -22.34
N PRO A 65 -3.05 19.88 -21.49
CA PRO A 65 -3.18 19.56 -20.06
C PRO A 65 -3.71 18.14 -19.81
N ILE A 66 -4.84 17.76 -20.41
CA ILE A 66 -5.48 16.44 -20.21
C ILE A 66 -4.55 15.30 -20.65
N PHE A 67 -3.85 15.47 -21.78
CA PHE A 67 -2.86 14.49 -22.21
C PHE A 67 -1.74 14.34 -21.20
N LEU A 68 -1.17 15.45 -20.74
CA LEU A 68 -0.07 15.44 -19.77
C LEU A 68 -0.51 14.77 -18.47
N THR A 69 -1.69 15.11 -17.96
CA THR A 69 -2.19 14.59 -16.70
C THR A 69 -2.57 13.11 -16.79
N SER A 70 -3.02 12.64 -17.96
CA SER A 70 -3.30 11.23 -18.19
C SER A 70 -2.01 10.42 -18.29
N VAL A 71 -0.96 10.96 -18.92
CA VAL A 71 0.37 10.33 -18.95
C VAL A 71 1.00 10.29 -17.56
N THR A 72 0.95 11.37 -16.78
CA THR A 72 1.50 11.38 -15.41
C THR A 72 0.74 10.43 -14.49
N THR A 73 -0.59 10.36 -14.62
CA THR A 73 -1.42 9.39 -13.88
C THR A 73 -1.04 7.96 -14.25
N ALA A 74 -0.88 7.66 -15.55
CA ALA A 74 -0.45 6.34 -16.01
C ALA A 74 0.94 5.98 -15.48
N ILE A 75 1.90 6.93 -15.45
CA ILE A 75 3.22 6.72 -14.84
C ILE A 75 3.09 6.42 -13.34
N GLY A 76 2.26 7.16 -12.62
CA GLY A 76 1.95 6.90 -11.21
C GLY A 76 1.49 5.45 -10.99
N PHE A 77 0.51 4.98 -11.77
CA PHE A 77 0.06 3.58 -11.69
C PHE A 77 1.11 2.55 -12.11
N LEU A 78 1.93 2.85 -13.13
CA LEU A 78 2.99 1.95 -13.57
C LEU A 78 4.05 1.71 -12.49
N THR A 79 4.16 2.60 -11.49
CA THR A 79 5.10 2.40 -10.37
C THR A 79 4.69 1.24 -9.46
N LEU A 80 3.42 0.82 -9.50
CA LEU A 80 3.00 -0.41 -8.83
C LEU A 80 3.69 -1.66 -9.42
N ASN A 81 4.28 -1.59 -10.63
CA ASN A 81 5.09 -2.69 -11.17
C ASN A 81 6.44 -2.86 -10.47
N PHE A 82 6.87 -1.92 -9.62
CA PHE A 82 8.04 -2.14 -8.75
C PHE A 82 7.73 -3.08 -7.58
N SER A 83 6.44 -3.33 -7.30
CA SER A 83 6.04 -4.39 -6.38
C SER A 83 6.34 -5.75 -6.99
N GLU A 84 6.99 -6.63 -6.23
CA GLU A 84 7.25 -8.00 -6.65
C GLU A 84 6.02 -8.89 -6.45
N ALA A 85 5.04 -8.45 -5.65
CA ALA A 85 3.75 -9.11 -5.58
C ALA A 85 2.97 -8.89 -6.89
N PRO A 86 2.71 -9.95 -7.68
CA PRO A 86 2.06 -9.83 -8.99
C PRO A 86 0.71 -9.09 -9.00
N PRO A 87 -0.15 -9.20 -7.96
CA PRO A 87 -1.42 -8.48 -7.93
C PRO A 87 -1.29 -6.96 -8.08
N PHE A 88 -0.24 -6.35 -7.50
CA PHE A 88 -0.03 -4.90 -7.61
C PHE A 88 0.51 -4.50 -8.98
N GLY A 89 1.39 -5.29 -9.58
CA GLY A 89 1.85 -5.05 -10.96
C GLY A 89 0.71 -5.15 -11.98
N HIS A 90 -0.16 -6.16 -11.84
CA HIS A 90 -1.37 -6.27 -12.65
C HIS A 90 -2.29 -5.07 -12.45
N LEU A 91 -2.50 -4.64 -11.19
CA LEU A 91 -3.29 -3.46 -10.88
C LEU A 91 -2.73 -2.20 -11.56
N GLY A 92 -1.42 -1.99 -11.46
CA GLY A 92 -0.72 -0.85 -12.06
C GLY A 92 -0.86 -0.81 -13.58
N THR A 93 -0.58 -1.94 -14.24
CA THR A 93 -0.63 -2.03 -15.69
C THR A 93 -2.06 -1.86 -16.23
N VAL A 94 -3.05 -2.52 -15.62
CA VAL A 94 -4.46 -2.39 -16.03
C VAL A 94 -4.96 -0.95 -15.80
N SER A 95 -4.60 -0.33 -14.68
CA SER A 95 -5.00 1.05 -14.39
C SER A 95 -4.35 2.04 -15.36
N ALA A 96 -3.06 1.89 -15.68
CA ALA A 96 -2.37 2.73 -16.64
C ALA A 96 -2.97 2.65 -18.04
N VAL A 97 -3.25 1.43 -18.54
CA VAL A 97 -3.93 1.24 -19.83
C VAL A 97 -5.34 1.84 -19.79
N GLY A 98 -6.08 1.61 -18.71
CA GLY A 98 -7.41 2.18 -18.53
C GLY A 98 -7.42 3.70 -18.57
N VAL A 99 -6.41 4.37 -17.99
CA VAL A 99 -6.31 5.84 -17.99
C VAL A 99 -6.09 6.35 -19.41
N MET A 100 -5.25 5.68 -20.20
CA MET A 100 -5.00 6.07 -21.60
C MET A 100 -6.24 5.84 -22.48
N ILE A 101 -7.00 4.77 -22.23
CA ILE A 101 -8.30 4.55 -22.89
C ILE A 101 -9.30 5.64 -22.49
N ALA A 102 -9.37 5.98 -21.20
CA ALA A 102 -10.25 7.04 -20.68
C ALA A 102 -9.92 8.40 -21.32
N PHE A 103 -8.64 8.73 -21.47
CA PHE A 103 -8.17 9.91 -22.22
C PHE A 103 -8.68 9.90 -23.67
N ALA A 104 -8.47 8.79 -24.39
CA ALA A 104 -8.90 8.66 -25.78
C ALA A 104 -10.41 8.86 -25.92
N LEU A 105 -11.21 8.25 -25.05
CA LEU A 105 -12.67 8.41 -25.04
C LEU A 105 -13.10 9.82 -24.66
N SER A 106 -12.42 10.47 -23.70
CA SER A 106 -12.76 11.82 -23.25
C SER A 106 -12.48 12.89 -24.32
N VAL A 107 -11.48 12.67 -25.18
CA VAL A 107 -11.14 13.60 -26.27
C VAL A 107 -11.89 13.30 -27.57
N THR A 108 -12.35 12.07 -27.79
CA THR A 108 -13.03 11.67 -29.04
C THR A 108 -14.53 11.46 -28.86
N PHE A 109 -14.91 10.49 -28.03
CA PHE A 109 -16.30 10.06 -27.84
C PHE A 109 -17.15 11.12 -27.15
N LEU A 110 -16.63 11.74 -26.08
CA LEU A 110 -17.38 12.76 -25.33
C LEU A 110 -17.72 14.00 -26.19
N PRO A 111 -16.78 14.63 -26.92
CA PRO A 111 -17.11 15.75 -27.80
C PRO A 111 -18.11 15.40 -28.89
N ALA A 112 -17.98 14.21 -29.50
CA ALA A 112 -18.92 13.73 -30.50
C ALA A 112 -20.33 13.61 -29.92
N LEU A 113 -20.47 12.96 -28.75
CA LEU A 113 -21.76 12.80 -28.09
C LEU A 113 -22.36 14.14 -27.65
N ALA A 114 -21.55 15.02 -27.04
CA ALA A 114 -22.00 16.31 -26.53
C ALA A 114 -22.46 17.27 -27.63
N THR A 115 -21.84 17.22 -28.82
CA THR A 115 -22.23 18.06 -29.96
C THR A 115 -23.49 17.55 -30.66
N LEU A 116 -23.69 16.23 -30.72
CA LEU A 116 -24.88 15.58 -31.29
C LEU A 116 -26.12 15.74 -30.40
N LEU A 117 -25.98 15.66 -29.08
CA LEU A 117 -27.12 15.77 -28.16
C LEU A 117 -27.70 17.20 -28.11
N PRO A 118 -29.02 17.36 -27.94
CA PRO A 118 -29.63 18.67 -27.72
C PRO A 118 -29.10 19.29 -26.42
N SER A 119 -28.46 20.46 -26.51
CA SER A 119 -27.92 21.16 -25.34
C SER A 119 -29.02 22.03 -24.74
N LEU A 120 -29.49 21.71 -23.54
CA LEU A 120 -30.46 22.52 -22.78
C LEU A 120 -29.80 23.72 -22.07
N VAL A 121 -28.62 24.15 -22.51
CA VAL A 121 -27.90 25.27 -21.89
C VAL A 121 -28.61 26.56 -22.26
N ARG A 122 -29.53 27.00 -21.39
CA ARG A 122 -30.08 28.35 -21.43
C ARG A 122 -28.95 29.36 -21.30
N GLU A 123 -29.01 30.43 -22.09
CA GLU A 123 -28.18 31.62 -21.87
C GLU A 123 -28.39 32.10 -20.44
N ARG A 124 -27.38 31.88 -19.60
CA ARG A 124 -27.35 32.41 -18.24
C ARG A 124 -25.97 32.98 -18.02
N ARG A 125 -25.88 34.31 -17.94
CA ARG A 125 -24.71 35.04 -17.45
C ARG A 125 -24.53 34.76 -15.95
N GLN A 126 -24.20 33.52 -15.57
CA GLN A 126 -23.72 33.27 -14.22
C GLN A 126 -22.25 33.66 -14.17
N HIS A 127 -21.98 34.88 -13.67
CA HIS A 127 -20.68 35.20 -13.10
C HIS A 127 -20.57 34.40 -11.79
N ASN A 128 -19.69 33.42 -11.74
CA ASN A 128 -19.42 32.70 -10.50
C ASN A 128 -18.59 33.64 -9.60
N HIS A 129 -19.25 34.46 -8.78
CA HIS A 129 -18.60 35.54 -8.04
C HIS A 129 -17.60 35.09 -6.97
N TRP A 130 -17.62 33.82 -6.57
CA TRP A 130 -16.79 33.33 -5.47
C TRP A 130 -15.33 33.08 -5.88
N MET A 131 -15.10 32.60 -7.11
CA MET A 131 -13.77 32.23 -7.59
C MET A 131 -12.87 33.45 -7.84
N PRO A 132 -13.37 34.56 -8.46
CA PRO A 132 -12.64 35.82 -8.51
C PRO A 132 -12.34 36.39 -7.12
N ARG A 133 -13.29 36.29 -6.18
CA ARG A 133 -13.10 36.76 -4.79
C ARG A 133 -12.00 35.97 -4.07
N LEU A 134 -11.96 34.65 -4.28
CA LEU A 134 -10.90 33.79 -3.75
C LEU A 134 -9.56 34.19 -4.35
N ALA A 135 -9.48 34.37 -5.68
CA ALA A 135 -8.27 34.83 -6.36
C ALA A 135 -7.78 36.17 -5.80
N ASP A 136 -8.66 37.16 -5.66
CA ASP A 136 -8.33 38.47 -5.08
C ASP A 136 -7.87 38.39 -3.63
N TRP A 137 -8.43 37.46 -2.86
CA TRP A 137 -7.99 37.23 -1.48
C TRP A 137 -6.60 36.61 -1.44
N VAL A 138 -6.33 35.59 -2.26
CA VAL A 138 -5.01 34.93 -2.36
C VAL A 138 -3.95 35.93 -2.82
N ILE A 139 -4.24 36.73 -3.85
CA ILE A 139 -3.32 37.76 -4.38
C ILE A 139 -3.00 38.81 -3.31
N ARG A 140 -4.01 39.30 -2.56
CA ARG A 140 -3.80 40.31 -1.50
C ARG A 140 -3.06 39.79 -0.28
N ARG A 141 -3.14 38.49 0.00
CA ARG A 141 -2.54 37.86 1.19
C ARG A 141 -1.33 36.99 0.86
N ARG A 142 -0.77 37.10 -0.34
CA ARG A 142 0.26 36.20 -0.89
C ARG A 142 1.44 35.94 0.05
N ASP A 143 1.99 36.97 0.70
CA ASP A 143 3.20 36.82 1.53
C ASP A 143 2.87 36.07 2.84
N ARG A 144 1.71 36.36 3.43
CA ARG A 144 1.22 35.68 4.63
C ARG A 144 0.85 34.23 4.34
N LEU A 145 0.25 33.97 3.17
CA LEU A 145 -0.10 32.61 2.75
C LEU A 145 1.14 31.78 2.46
N LEU A 146 2.14 32.35 1.78
CA LEU A 146 3.40 31.66 1.50
C LEU A 146 4.13 31.28 2.79
N ILE A 147 4.21 32.19 3.75
CA ILE A 147 4.84 31.91 5.06
C ILE A 147 3.99 30.91 5.86
N GLY A 148 2.67 31.11 5.93
CA GLY A 148 1.77 30.26 6.72
C GLY A 148 1.70 28.82 6.19
N MET A 149 1.47 28.65 4.89
CA MET A 149 1.46 27.33 4.24
C MET A 149 2.85 26.70 4.22
N GLY A 150 3.91 27.49 4.03
CA GLY A 150 5.28 27.01 4.13
C GLY A 150 5.62 26.50 5.53
N ALA A 151 5.22 27.21 6.58
CA ALA A 151 5.40 26.78 7.96
C ALA A 151 4.57 25.53 8.27
N ALA A 152 3.31 25.45 7.82
CA ALA A 152 2.46 24.28 7.99
C ALA A 152 3.03 23.05 7.26
N LEU A 153 3.53 23.23 6.03
CA LEU A 153 4.22 22.19 5.27
C LEU A 153 5.45 21.68 6.04
N LEU A 154 6.33 22.58 6.48
CA LEU A 154 7.53 22.19 7.22
C LEU A 154 7.19 21.50 8.55
N ALA A 155 6.17 21.97 9.27
CA ALA A 155 5.73 21.38 10.52
C ALA A 155 5.21 19.95 10.31
N LEU A 156 4.37 19.70 9.30
CA LEU A 156 3.87 18.36 9.02
C LEU A 156 4.97 17.45 8.46
N VAL A 157 5.81 17.96 7.55
CA VAL A 157 6.93 17.17 7.00
C VAL A 157 7.94 16.78 8.08
N ALA A 158 8.13 17.61 9.12
CA ALA A 158 8.96 17.27 10.26
C ALA A 158 8.44 16.07 11.08
N LEU A 159 7.15 15.72 10.95
CA LEU A 159 6.55 14.54 11.58
C LEU A 159 6.71 13.27 10.75
N VAL A 160 7.08 13.36 9.46
CA VAL A 160 7.25 12.20 8.58
C VAL A 160 8.21 11.14 9.16
N PRO A 161 9.37 11.49 9.76
CA PRO A 161 10.27 10.51 10.37
C PRO A 161 9.69 9.73 11.55
N MET A 162 8.56 10.17 12.12
CA MET A 162 7.87 9.43 13.19
C MET A 162 7.09 8.23 12.65
N ASN A 163 6.90 8.12 11.33
CA ASN A 163 6.29 6.94 10.75
C ASN A 163 7.26 5.75 10.75
N GLU A 164 6.77 4.58 11.13
CA GLU A 164 7.51 3.33 11.04
C GLU A 164 7.00 2.47 9.89
N ILE A 165 7.92 1.92 9.10
CA ILE A 165 7.56 0.90 8.10
C ILE A 165 7.31 -0.39 8.86
N ASN A 166 6.03 -0.71 9.03
CA ASN A 166 5.59 -1.85 9.80
C ASN A 166 4.26 -2.37 9.30
N ASP A 167 3.97 -3.63 9.61
CA ASP A 167 2.72 -4.24 9.19
C ASP A 167 2.34 -5.42 10.12
N VAL A 168 1.05 -5.53 10.45
CA VAL A 168 0.48 -6.59 11.27
C VAL A 168 -0.72 -7.19 10.53
N PHE A 169 -0.55 -8.42 10.04
CA PHE A 169 -1.55 -9.05 9.15
C PHE A 169 -2.96 -9.15 9.78
N VAL A 170 -3.05 -9.47 11.06
CA VAL A 170 -4.35 -9.61 11.74
C VAL A 170 -5.07 -8.26 11.88
N HIS A 171 -4.34 -7.15 11.91
CA HIS A 171 -4.89 -5.79 12.00
C HIS A 171 -5.51 -5.33 10.68
N TYR A 172 -5.35 -6.09 9.59
CA TYR A 172 -6.10 -5.85 8.36
C TYR A 172 -7.60 -6.11 8.52
N PHE A 173 -8.00 -6.84 9.55
CA PHE A 173 -9.41 -7.11 9.81
C PHE A 173 -9.85 -6.28 11.01
N ASP A 174 -10.90 -5.49 10.79
CA ASP A 174 -11.56 -4.73 11.83
C ASP A 174 -12.15 -5.65 12.92
N GLU A 175 -12.26 -5.16 14.16
CA GLU A 175 -12.81 -5.90 15.31
C GLU A 175 -14.27 -6.35 15.11
N ARG A 176 -15.00 -5.77 14.15
CA ARG A 176 -16.32 -6.27 13.72
C ARG A 176 -16.25 -7.64 13.05
N ILE A 177 -15.07 -8.07 12.60
CA ILE A 177 -14.87 -9.36 11.93
C ILE A 177 -14.52 -10.43 12.95
N ARG A 178 -15.32 -11.49 12.99
CA ARG A 178 -15.13 -12.61 13.92
C ARG A 178 -13.72 -13.22 13.88
N PHE A 179 -13.09 -13.28 12.70
CA PHE A 179 -11.70 -13.74 12.59
C PHE A 179 -10.74 -12.91 13.43
N ARG A 180 -10.90 -11.57 13.47
CA ARG A 180 -10.09 -10.67 14.28
C ARG A 180 -10.27 -10.98 15.76
N THR A 181 -11.53 -10.96 16.23
CA THR A 181 -11.85 -11.18 17.66
C THR A 181 -11.45 -12.57 18.16
N ASP A 182 -11.68 -13.61 17.35
CA ASP A 182 -11.34 -14.99 17.72
C ASP A 182 -9.81 -15.15 17.78
N THR A 183 -9.08 -14.48 16.88
CA THR A 183 -7.62 -14.51 16.86
C THR A 183 -7.01 -13.75 18.04
N ASP A 184 -7.55 -12.59 18.39
CA ASP A 184 -7.10 -11.80 19.53
C ASP A 184 -7.33 -12.57 20.83
N PHE A 185 -8.50 -13.21 20.97
CA PHE A 185 -8.77 -14.08 22.10
C PHE A 185 -7.77 -15.24 22.21
N ILE A 186 -7.42 -15.89 21.10
CA ILE A 186 -6.41 -16.97 21.07
C ILE A 186 -5.02 -16.42 21.43
N ALA A 187 -4.67 -15.21 21.01
CA ALA A 187 -3.40 -14.57 21.34
C ALA A 187 -3.29 -14.20 22.82
N ASP A 188 -4.38 -13.73 23.43
CA ASP A 188 -4.40 -13.26 24.82
C ASP A 188 -4.59 -14.40 25.84
N ASN A 189 -5.28 -15.49 25.46
CA ASN A 189 -5.70 -16.54 26.39
C ASN A 189 -5.10 -17.92 26.12
N LEU A 190 -4.56 -18.18 24.92
CA LEU A 190 -4.03 -19.48 24.51
C LEU A 190 -2.60 -19.33 23.98
N THR A 191 -2.27 -19.97 22.86
CA THR A 191 -0.91 -20.02 22.31
C THR A 191 -0.63 -18.95 21.26
N GLY A 192 -1.64 -18.17 20.84
CA GLY A 192 -1.55 -17.35 19.63
C GLY A 192 -1.60 -18.16 18.34
N ILE A 193 -1.61 -17.45 17.20
CA ILE A 193 -1.68 -18.05 15.85
C ILE A 193 -0.37 -17.90 15.05
N TYR A 194 0.62 -17.18 15.60
CA TYR A 194 1.90 -16.96 14.93
C TYR A 194 2.85 -18.08 15.32
N PHE A 195 3.51 -18.66 14.33
CA PHE A 195 4.51 -19.69 14.57
C PHE A 195 5.62 -19.62 13.53
N ILE A 196 6.75 -20.22 13.86
CA ILE A 196 7.85 -20.50 12.94
C ILE A 196 8.21 -21.97 13.08
N ASP A 197 8.21 -22.68 11.95
CA ASP A 197 8.72 -24.05 11.89
C ASP A 197 10.17 -24.04 11.45
N TYR A 198 10.98 -24.81 12.15
CA TYR A 198 12.37 -25.10 11.82
C TYR A 198 12.46 -26.59 11.48
N SER A 199 13.28 -26.93 10.48
CA SER A 199 13.58 -28.31 10.10
C SER A 199 15.08 -28.57 10.16
N PRO A 200 15.68 -28.72 11.36
CA PRO A 200 17.10 -28.97 11.50
C PRO A 200 17.43 -30.40 11.06
N ASP A 201 18.38 -30.58 10.14
CA ASP A 201 18.82 -31.88 9.63
C ASP A 201 20.07 -32.36 10.39
N SER A 202 20.05 -33.61 10.85
CA SER A 202 21.21 -34.27 11.49
C SER A 202 22.31 -34.67 10.51
N GLY A 203 22.04 -34.66 9.20
CA GLY A 203 22.97 -35.01 8.14
C GLY A 203 23.06 -36.51 7.84
N GLU A 204 22.56 -37.37 8.74
CA GLU A 204 22.64 -38.84 8.64
C GLU A 204 21.28 -39.53 8.82
N LYS A 205 21.08 -40.64 8.11
CA LYS A 205 19.84 -41.44 8.22
C LYS A 205 19.69 -41.98 9.65
N GLY A 206 18.53 -41.78 10.25
CA GLY A 206 18.30 -42.12 11.65
C GLY A 206 19.07 -41.26 12.65
N GLY A 207 19.60 -40.10 12.24
CA GLY A 207 20.37 -39.19 13.10
C GLY A 207 19.55 -38.48 14.16
N VAL A 208 18.22 -38.50 14.06
CA VAL A 208 17.32 -37.96 15.12
C VAL A 208 17.47 -38.68 16.46
N ALA A 209 17.91 -39.94 16.43
CA ALA A 209 18.25 -40.71 17.64
C ALA A 209 19.64 -40.38 18.21
N SER A 210 20.46 -39.56 17.53
CA SER A 210 21.80 -39.21 17.99
C SER A 210 21.73 -38.31 19.23
N PRO A 211 22.43 -38.65 20.34
CA PRO A 211 22.48 -37.80 21.52
C PRO A 211 23.08 -36.42 21.24
N VAL A 212 24.00 -36.31 20.27
CA VAL A 212 24.58 -35.02 19.86
C VAL A 212 23.50 -34.13 19.24
N TYR A 213 22.76 -34.69 18.28
CA TYR A 213 21.65 -34.00 17.63
C TYR A 213 20.57 -33.58 18.62
N GLN A 214 20.14 -34.49 19.51
CA GLN A 214 19.12 -34.19 20.52
C GLN A 214 19.54 -33.07 21.48
N ARG A 215 20.83 -33.02 21.88
CA ARG A 215 21.35 -31.92 22.70
C ARG A 215 21.33 -30.58 21.96
N GLN A 216 21.63 -30.56 20.67
CA GLN A 216 21.58 -29.34 19.86
C GLN A 216 20.13 -28.85 19.69
N ILE A 217 19.18 -29.75 19.43
CA ILE A 217 17.74 -29.42 19.36
C ILE A 217 17.23 -28.90 20.69
N GLU A 218 17.59 -29.54 21.81
CA GLU A 218 17.17 -29.10 23.14
C GLU A 218 17.76 -27.75 23.50
N ALA A 219 19.04 -27.51 23.19
CA ALA A 219 19.66 -26.20 23.41
C ALA A 219 18.94 -25.08 22.65
N LEU A 220 18.52 -25.34 21.39
CA LEU A 220 17.69 -24.41 20.63
C LEU A 220 16.32 -24.21 21.28
N ALA A 221 15.65 -25.29 21.68
CA ALA A 221 14.33 -25.24 22.31
C ALA A 221 14.37 -24.45 23.63
N ASP A 222 15.35 -24.69 24.49
CA ASP A 222 15.54 -23.97 25.75
C ASP A 222 15.85 -22.50 25.52
N TRP A 223 16.71 -22.20 24.54
CA TRP A 223 16.99 -20.81 24.19
C TRP A 223 15.73 -20.10 23.68
N LEU A 224 14.93 -20.74 22.83
CA LEU A 224 13.66 -20.20 22.34
C LEU A 224 12.67 -19.96 23.47
N ARG A 225 12.51 -20.91 24.42
CA ARG A 225 11.65 -20.77 25.61
C ARG A 225 12.02 -19.57 26.49
N THR A 226 13.27 -19.13 26.46
CA THR A 226 13.72 -17.94 27.22
C THR A 226 13.46 -16.61 26.50
N ARG A 227 12.93 -16.62 25.27
CA ARG A 227 12.64 -15.40 24.52
C ARG A 227 11.25 -14.87 24.88
N PRO A 228 11.10 -13.54 25.12
CA PRO A 228 9.81 -12.96 25.51
C PRO A 228 8.75 -13.07 24.41
N GLU A 229 9.16 -13.19 23.14
CA GLU A 229 8.22 -13.33 22.02
C GLU A 229 7.61 -14.74 21.90
N VAL A 230 8.21 -15.75 22.54
CA VAL A 230 7.87 -17.16 22.38
C VAL A 230 6.91 -17.60 23.48
N VAL A 231 5.73 -18.07 23.09
CA VAL A 231 4.70 -18.60 24.00
C VAL A 231 4.96 -20.06 24.30
N HIS A 232 5.29 -20.83 23.26
CA HIS A 232 5.44 -22.27 23.36
C HIS A 232 6.45 -22.77 22.33
N VAL A 233 7.17 -23.83 22.68
CA VAL A 233 8.08 -24.54 21.77
C VAL A 233 7.67 -26.00 21.73
N ASN A 234 7.24 -26.46 20.56
CA ASN A 234 6.97 -27.87 20.31
C ASN A 234 8.21 -28.52 19.69
N THR A 235 8.71 -29.58 20.33
CA THR A 235 9.94 -30.27 19.95
C THR A 235 9.87 -31.76 20.28
N ILE A 236 10.52 -32.59 19.45
CA ILE A 236 10.62 -34.04 19.66
C ILE A 236 11.41 -34.39 20.94
N THR A 237 12.30 -33.51 21.38
CA THR A 237 13.13 -33.73 22.58
C THR A 237 12.29 -33.85 23.86
N ASP A 238 11.15 -33.15 23.93
CA ASP A 238 10.21 -33.31 25.04
C ASP A 238 9.55 -34.69 25.06
N ILE A 239 9.34 -35.30 23.88
CA ILE A 239 8.83 -36.67 23.78
C ILE A 239 9.89 -37.66 24.27
N PHE A 240 11.16 -37.49 23.86
CA PHE A 240 12.26 -38.32 24.37
C PHE A 240 12.40 -38.24 25.89
N LYS A 241 12.37 -37.03 26.48
CA LYS A 241 12.42 -36.85 27.94
C LYS A 241 11.23 -37.49 28.66
N ARG A 242 10.01 -37.35 28.11
CA ARG A 242 8.81 -38.00 28.67
C ARG A 242 8.89 -39.51 28.60
N LEU A 243 9.30 -40.09 27.47
CA LEU A 243 9.45 -41.53 27.34
C LEU A 243 10.53 -42.08 28.26
N ASN A 244 11.66 -41.37 28.40
CA ASN A 244 12.72 -41.73 29.32
C ASN A 244 12.21 -41.78 30.76
N ARG A 245 11.46 -40.75 31.20
CA ARG A 245 10.82 -40.72 32.51
C ARG A 245 9.85 -41.89 32.71
N ASN A 246 8.94 -42.11 31.77
CA ASN A 246 7.91 -43.14 31.88
C ASN A 246 8.52 -44.55 31.96
N LEU A 247 9.56 -44.82 31.18
CA LEU A 247 10.25 -46.13 31.17
C LEU A 247 11.12 -46.37 32.42
N HIS A 248 11.36 -45.32 33.22
CA HIS A 248 12.01 -45.40 34.52
C HIS A 248 11.01 -45.20 35.68
N GLY A 249 9.78 -45.68 35.50
CA GLY A 249 8.76 -45.69 36.57
C GLY A 249 8.27 -44.30 36.97
N ASP A 250 8.16 -43.39 35.99
CA ASP A 250 7.70 -42.01 36.17
C ASP A 250 8.57 -41.13 37.10
N ALA A 251 9.80 -41.53 37.38
CA ALA A 251 10.69 -40.80 38.27
C ALA A 251 11.23 -39.51 37.63
N ASP A 252 10.95 -38.34 38.24
CA ASP A 252 11.30 -37.02 37.70
C ASP A 252 12.79 -36.83 37.38
N ALA A 253 13.69 -37.51 38.09
CA ALA A 253 15.13 -37.52 37.78
C ALA A 253 15.46 -38.03 36.36
N TRP A 254 14.52 -38.74 35.73
CA TRP A 254 14.65 -39.27 34.37
C TRP A 254 13.95 -38.43 33.31
N TYR A 255 13.43 -37.24 33.64
CA TYR A 255 13.03 -36.24 32.66
C TYR A 255 14.25 -35.56 32.01
N ARG A 256 15.05 -36.37 31.32
CA ARG A 256 16.29 -35.98 30.64
C ARG A 256 16.44 -36.76 29.34
N LEU A 257 17.27 -36.25 28.43
CA LEU A 257 17.50 -36.92 27.16
C LEU A 257 18.22 -38.26 27.36
N PRO A 258 17.92 -39.29 26.53
CA PRO A 258 18.67 -40.53 26.53
C PRO A 258 20.14 -40.31 26.11
N GLU A 259 21.07 -40.93 26.82
CA GLU A 259 22.51 -40.74 26.60
C GLU A 259 23.07 -41.62 25.47
N GLN A 260 22.34 -42.67 25.10
CA GLN A 260 22.73 -43.65 24.07
C GLN A 260 21.79 -43.61 22.87
N ARG A 261 22.36 -43.70 21.67
CA ARG A 261 21.62 -43.70 20.39
C ARG A 261 20.63 -44.85 20.29
N ASP A 262 21.03 -46.05 20.70
CA ASP A 262 20.18 -47.24 20.60
C ASP A 262 18.95 -47.13 21.52
N LEU A 263 19.14 -46.56 22.71
CA LEU A 263 18.05 -46.30 23.65
C LEU A 263 17.06 -45.28 23.08
N ALA A 264 17.57 -44.18 22.51
CA ALA A 264 16.74 -43.20 21.81
C ALA A 264 15.96 -43.84 20.64
N ALA A 265 16.62 -44.64 19.82
CA ALA A 265 15.98 -45.33 18.70
C ALA A 265 14.86 -46.28 19.17
N GLN A 266 15.08 -47.00 20.28
CA GLN A 266 14.06 -47.86 20.90
C GLN A 266 12.87 -47.06 21.43
N TYR A 267 13.12 -45.92 22.07
CA TYR A 267 12.04 -45.03 22.54
C TYR A 267 11.18 -44.54 21.38
N LEU A 268 11.84 -44.13 20.29
CA LEU A 268 11.14 -43.68 19.09
C LEU A 268 10.30 -44.80 18.47
N LEU A 269 10.83 -46.03 18.39
CA LEU A 269 10.10 -47.19 17.90
C LEU A 269 8.87 -47.52 18.77
N LEU A 270 9.02 -47.52 20.09
CA LEU A 270 7.91 -47.74 21.02
C LEU A 270 6.84 -46.67 20.85
N TYR A 271 7.24 -45.41 20.67
CA TYR A 271 6.31 -44.32 20.44
C TYR A 271 5.55 -44.50 19.13
N GLU A 272 6.24 -44.84 18.03
CA GLU A 272 5.62 -45.15 16.73
C GLU A 272 4.59 -46.29 16.84
N MET A 273 4.92 -47.36 17.55
CA MET A 273 4.00 -48.49 17.78
C MET A 273 2.79 -48.14 18.67
N SER A 274 2.91 -47.11 19.50
CA SER A 274 1.83 -46.66 20.39
C SER A 274 0.81 -45.75 19.71
N LEU A 275 1.13 -45.24 18.52
CA LEU A 275 0.23 -44.34 17.81
C LEU A 275 -1.02 -45.09 17.31
N PRO A 276 -2.21 -44.48 17.40
CA PRO A 276 -3.43 -45.02 16.82
C PRO A 276 -3.29 -45.32 15.31
N TYR A 277 -4.08 -46.27 14.82
CA TYR A 277 -4.08 -46.65 13.41
C TYR A 277 -4.30 -45.43 12.49
N GLY A 278 -3.39 -45.26 11.52
CA GLY A 278 -3.42 -44.13 10.57
C GLY A 278 -2.68 -42.88 11.05
N LEU A 279 -2.12 -42.87 12.26
CA LEU A 279 -1.22 -41.82 12.73
C LEU A 279 0.25 -42.27 12.63
N ASP A 280 1.13 -41.33 12.36
CA ASP A 280 2.57 -41.53 12.28
C ASP A 280 3.33 -40.33 12.87
N LEU A 281 4.66 -40.38 12.82
CA LEU A 281 5.54 -39.29 13.23
C LEU A 281 5.97 -38.39 12.07
N ASN A 282 5.41 -38.57 10.87
CA ASN A 282 5.84 -37.82 9.68
C ASN A 282 5.49 -36.32 9.76
N ASN A 283 4.67 -35.91 10.73
CA ASN A 283 4.39 -34.51 11.05
C ASN A 283 5.46 -33.86 11.96
N GLN A 284 6.37 -34.65 12.53
CA GLN A 284 7.40 -34.25 13.48
C GLN A 284 8.82 -34.65 13.06
N ILE A 285 8.95 -35.70 12.26
CA ILE A 285 10.22 -36.26 11.80
C ILE A 285 10.07 -36.60 10.32
N ASP A 286 11.12 -36.43 9.51
CA ASP A 286 11.09 -36.89 8.13
C ASP A 286 11.19 -38.43 8.01
N ILE A 287 10.88 -38.96 6.82
CA ILE A 287 10.81 -40.42 6.58
C ILE A 287 12.15 -41.11 6.85
N ASP A 288 13.28 -40.46 6.54
CA ASP A 288 14.61 -41.00 6.77
C ASP A 288 15.10 -40.82 8.22
N LYS A 289 14.29 -40.23 9.10
CA LYS A 289 14.63 -39.92 10.49
C LYS A 289 15.93 -39.12 10.60
N ARG A 290 16.14 -38.21 9.66
CA ARG A 290 17.27 -37.28 9.54
C ARG A 290 16.95 -35.93 10.15
N ALA A 291 15.74 -35.41 9.96
CA ALA A 291 15.33 -34.08 10.36
C ALA A 291 14.11 -34.11 11.27
N THR A 292 13.99 -33.11 12.14
CA THR A 292 12.82 -32.94 13.02
C THR A 292 12.18 -31.60 12.78
N ARG A 293 10.87 -31.51 12.98
CA ARG A 293 10.14 -30.25 13.02
C ARG A 293 10.16 -29.71 14.44
N LEU A 294 10.77 -28.54 14.61
CA LEU A 294 10.67 -27.73 15.81
C LEU A 294 9.78 -26.54 15.52
N THR A 295 8.71 -26.36 16.28
CA THR A 295 7.78 -25.23 16.10
C THR A 295 7.89 -24.27 17.27
N ALA A 296 8.26 -23.02 17.00
CA ALA A 296 8.17 -21.93 17.96
C ALA A 296 6.85 -21.17 17.74
N THR A 297 5.93 -21.22 18.69
CA THR A 297 4.71 -20.42 18.68
C THR A 297 4.99 -19.08 19.35
N LEU A 298 4.58 -17.99 18.71
CA LEU A 298 4.90 -16.62 19.06
C LEU A 298 3.62 -15.84 19.39
N HIS A 299 3.78 -14.79 20.19
CA HIS A 299 2.77 -13.73 20.28
C HIS A 299 2.60 -13.03 18.92
N THR A 300 1.56 -12.21 18.78
CA THR A 300 1.38 -11.38 17.57
C THR A 300 2.57 -10.43 17.45
N LEU A 301 3.36 -10.59 16.39
CA LEU A 301 4.52 -9.76 16.09
C LEU A 301 4.27 -8.93 14.85
N SER A 302 4.78 -7.72 14.85
CA SER A 302 4.83 -6.93 13.63
C SER A 302 5.89 -7.44 12.65
N THR A 303 5.79 -7.02 11.39
CA THR A 303 6.74 -7.42 10.34
C THR A 303 8.19 -7.16 10.75
N ARG A 304 8.48 -6.00 11.37
CA ARG A 304 9.84 -5.66 11.82
C ARG A 304 10.32 -6.57 12.94
N GLU A 305 9.46 -6.85 13.92
CA GLU A 305 9.76 -7.73 15.06
C GLU A 305 9.96 -9.18 14.60
N MET A 306 9.12 -9.66 13.68
CA MET A 306 9.22 -11.00 13.11
C MET A 306 10.56 -11.23 12.41
N LEU A 307 10.97 -10.30 11.55
CA LEU A 307 12.25 -10.37 10.84
C LEU A 307 13.45 -10.23 11.78
N ALA A 308 13.33 -9.40 12.82
CA ALA A 308 14.36 -9.27 13.85
C ALA A 308 14.49 -10.56 14.67
N PHE A 309 13.36 -11.19 15.04
CA PHE A 309 13.33 -12.46 15.75
C PHE A 309 13.96 -13.57 14.91
N GLU A 310 13.53 -13.73 13.65
CA GLU A 310 14.08 -14.71 12.71
C GLU A 310 15.60 -14.60 12.59
N ARG A 311 16.12 -13.37 12.42
CA ARG A 311 17.57 -13.13 12.36
C ARG A 311 18.28 -13.51 13.65
N ARG A 312 17.72 -13.19 14.83
CA ARG A 312 18.30 -13.59 16.12
C ARG A 312 18.36 -15.11 16.29
N VAL A 313 17.33 -15.84 15.85
CA VAL A 313 17.34 -17.31 15.89
C VAL A 313 18.44 -17.85 14.98
N TYR A 314 18.51 -17.35 13.74
CA TYR A 314 19.53 -17.76 12.78
C TYR A 314 20.96 -17.51 13.31
N ASP A 315 21.23 -16.31 13.81
CA ASP A 315 22.53 -15.93 14.37
C ASP A 315 22.90 -16.74 15.62
N TRP A 316 21.90 -17.18 16.40
CA TRP A 316 22.12 -18.06 17.53
C TRP A 316 22.47 -19.47 17.07
N MET A 317 21.71 -20.04 16.12
CA MET A 317 21.97 -21.38 15.57
C MET A 317 23.35 -21.43 14.90
N ALA A 318 23.72 -20.42 14.13
CA ALA A 318 25.01 -20.36 13.45
C ALA A 318 26.21 -20.37 14.43
N ARG A 319 26.02 -19.88 15.66
CA ARG A 319 27.08 -19.85 16.70
C ARG A 319 27.09 -21.08 17.60
N ASN A 320 25.92 -21.63 17.94
CA ASN A 320 25.80 -22.66 18.98
C ASN A 320 25.53 -24.07 18.39
N THR A 321 24.88 -24.15 17.25
CA THR A 321 24.45 -25.40 16.62
C THR A 321 24.66 -25.35 15.09
N PRO A 322 25.88 -25.07 14.60
CA PRO A 322 26.14 -24.89 13.17
C PRO A 322 25.85 -26.14 12.34
N ASP A 323 25.99 -27.33 12.93
CA ASP A 323 25.78 -28.62 12.25
C ASP A 323 24.33 -28.83 11.81
N ILE A 324 23.38 -28.21 12.51
CA ILE A 324 21.93 -28.34 12.25
C ILE A 324 21.31 -27.00 11.81
N LEU A 325 22.13 -26.06 11.33
CA LEU A 325 21.68 -24.73 10.92
C LEU A 325 20.60 -24.82 9.85
N THR A 326 19.45 -24.19 10.10
CA THR A 326 18.30 -24.17 9.18
C THR A 326 17.59 -22.82 9.23
N TYR A 327 16.80 -22.54 8.20
CA TYR A 327 15.95 -21.35 8.15
C TYR A 327 14.57 -21.65 8.74
N GLY A 328 14.01 -20.67 9.44
CA GLY A 328 12.63 -20.73 9.89
C GLY A 328 11.67 -20.50 8.73
N ALA A 329 10.57 -21.24 8.69
CA ALA A 329 9.54 -21.12 7.68
C ALA A 329 8.16 -21.05 8.33
N SER A 330 7.36 -20.08 7.91
CA SER A 330 5.92 -20.05 8.16
C SER A 330 5.24 -19.07 7.21
N PRO A 331 3.90 -19.13 7.07
CA PRO A 331 3.17 -18.10 6.35
C PRO A 331 3.48 -16.69 6.86
N THR A 332 3.62 -16.50 8.18
CA THR A 332 3.93 -15.20 8.79
C THR A 332 5.33 -14.70 8.43
N VAL A 333 6.36 -15.56 8.46
CA VAL A 333 7.72 -15.20 7.99
C VAL A 333 7.66 -14.76 6.53
N MET A 334 7.00 -15.56 5.69
CA MET A 334 6.86 -15.29 4.26
C MET A 334 6.16 -13.95 4.01
N PHE A 335 5.03 -13.69 4.66
CA PHE A 335 4.31 -12.41 4.53
C PHE A 335 5.10 -11.23 5.07
N SER A 336 5.90 -11.40 6.13
CA SER A 336 6.76 -10.35 6.66
C SER A 336 7.84 -9.94 5.65
N HIS A 337 8.52 -10.91 5.02
CA HIS A 337 9.49 -10.63 3.95
C HIS A 337 8.84 -10.00 2.73
N ILE A 338 7.72 -10.56 2.25
CA ILE A 338 6.98 -10.03 1.10
C ILE A 338 6.49 -8.61 1.38
N GLY A 339 5.92 -8.36 2.56
CA GLY A 339 5.43 -7.05 2.98
C GLY A 339 6.55 -6.02 3.01
N MET A 340 7.63 -6.30 3.76
CA MET A 340 8.79 -5.41 3.89
C MET A 340 9.44 -5.09 2.54
N ARG A 341 9.60 -6.12 1.67
CA ARG A 341 10.21 -5.96 0.35
C ARG A 341 9.31 -5.12 -0.57
N ASN A 342 8.00 -5.38 -0.59
CA ASN A 342 7.05 -4.59 -1.39
C ASN A 342 6.96 -3.14 -0.90
N ILE A 343 6.84 -2.89 0.40
CA ILE A 343 6.76 -1.52 0.93
C ILE A 343 7.98 -0.72 0.49
N ARG A 344 9.19 -1.27 0.67
CA ARG A 344 10.43 -0.60 0.25
C ARG A 344 10.51 -0.38 -1.25
N SER A 345 10.21 -1.40 -2.06
CA SER A 345 10.26 -1.30 -3.51
C SER A 345 9.24 -0.29 -4.06
N MET A 346 8.05 -0.22 -3.47
CA MET A 346 7.01 0.72 -3.88
C MET A 346 7.32 2.16 -3.47
N LEU A 347 7.85 2.38 -2.26
CA LEU A 347 8.31 3.70 -1.84
C LEU A 347 9.47 4.18 -2.73
N GLY A 348 10.43 3.30 -3.03
CA GLY A 348 11.51 3.57 -3.98
C GLY A 348 10.99 3.89 -5.39
N GLY A 349 10.04 3.10 -5.89
CA GLY A 349 9.36 3.32 -7.17
C GLY A 349 8.62 4.65 -7.23
N THR A 350 8.03 5.10 -6.11
CA THR A 350 7.34 6.39 -6.01
C THR A 350 8.31 7.56 -6.18
N VAL A 351 9.52 7.48 -5.60
CA VAL A 351 10.57 8.49 -5.78
C VAL A 351 11.00 8.58 -7.26
N ILE A 352 11.14 7.44 -7.94
CA ILE A 352 11.45 7.41 -9.38
C ILE A 352 10.31 8.04 -10.18
N ALA A 353 9.04 7.73 -9.86
CA ALA A 353 7.86 8.31 -10.49
C ALA A 353 7.88 9.83 -10.40
N LEU A 354 8.16 10.35 -9.21
CA LEU A 354 8.20 11.77 -8.93
C LEU A 354 9.22 12.46 -9.84
N VAL A 355 10.42 11.92 -9.96
CA VAL A 355 11.47 12.48 -10.82
C VAL A 355 11.02 12.50 -12.28
N LEU A 356 10.42 11.39 -12.76
CA LEU A 356 9.92 11.28 -14.13
C LEU A 356 8.77 12.27 -14.42
N ILE A 357 7.80 12.37 -13.52
CA ILE A 357 6.67 13.32 -13.63
C ILE A 357 7.21 14.75 -13.64
N SER A 358 8.14 15.08 -12.74
CA SER A 358 8.74 16.40 -12.66
C SER A 358 9.48 16.79 -13.94
N LEU A 359 10.22 15.83 -14.53
CA LEU A 359 10.88 16.02 -15.82
C LEU A 359 9.86 16.25 -16.95
N LEU A 360 8.78 15.47 -16.98
CA LEU A 360 7.68 15.65 -17.93
C LEU A 360 7.02 17.03 -17.82
N LEU A 361 6.74 17.50 -16.60
CA LEU A 361 6.18 18.83 -16.38
C LEU A 361 7.14 19.94 -16.81
N MET A 362 8.44 19.82 -16.49
CA MET A 362 9.46 20.78 -16.94
C MET A 362 9.52 20.89 -18.47
N MET A 363 9.46 19.76 -19.17
CA MET A 363 9.43 19.71 -20.64
C MET A 363 8.13 20.31 -21.20
N ALA A 364 6.97 19.93 -20.64
CA ALA A 364 5.67 20.36 -21.12
C ALA A 364 5.41 21.86 -20.90
N LEU A 365 5.79 22.41 -19.74
CA LEU A 365 5.62 23.84 -19.43
C LEU A 365 6.60 24.75 -20.19
N LYS A 366 7.63 24.17 -20.84
CA LYS A 366 8.72 24.88 -21.54
C LYS A 366 9.36 25.97 -20.67
N SER A 367 9.50 25.72 -19.36
CA SER A 367 10.11 26.65 -18.41
C SER A 367 10.64 25.91 -17.19
N ARG A 368 11.95 26.04 -16.96
CA ARG A 368 12.61 25.46 -15.77
C ARG A 368 12.07 26.05 -14.47
N ARG A 369 11.78 27.37 -14.45
CA ARG A 369 11.25 28.05 -13.27
C ARG A 369 9.87 27.51 -12.85
N TYR A 370 8.93 27.44 -13.80
CA TYR A 370 7.57 26.96 -13.48
C TYR A 370 7.52 25.44 -13.30
N GLY A 371 8.41 24.69 -13.96
CA GLY A 371 8.59 23.26 -13.67
C GLY A 371 9.08 23.01 -12.24
N LEU A 372 10.06 23.77 -11.74
CA LEU A 372 10.48 23.68 -10.33
C LEU A 372 9.39 24.13 -9.36
N VAL A 373 8.64 25.19 -9.68
CA VAL A 373 7.49 25.60 -8.85
C VAL A 373 6.41 24.51 -8.83
N SER A 374 6.23 23.76 -9.91
CA SER A 374 5.26 22.65 -9.96
C SER A 374 5.62 21.47 -9.06
N LEU A 375 6.89 21.33 -8.63
CA LEU A 375 7.26 20.31 -7.65
C LEU A 375 6.55 20.51 -6.31
N ILE A 376 6.31 21.78 -5.94
CA ILE A 376 5.74 22.13 -4.65
C ILE A 376 4.36 21.50 -4.44
N PRO A 377 3.33 21.77 -5.26
CA PRO A 377 2.00 21.16 -5.07
C PRO A 377 1.97 19.66 -5.40
N ASN A 378 3.01 19.11 -6.04
CA ASN A 378 3.11 17.66 -6.26
C ASN A 378 3.71 16.91 -5.06
N LEU A 379 4.62 17.54 -4.32
CA LEU A 379 5.32 16.96 -3.17
C LEU A 379 4.70 17.33 -1.84
N ALA A 380 4.28 18.58 -1.70
CA ALA A 380 3.77 19.13 -0.45
C ALA A 380 2.56 18.35 0.05
N PRO A 381 1.53 18.01 -0.76
CA PRO A 381 0.38 17.27 -0.28
C PRO A 381 0.73 15.88 0.24
N ALA A 382 1.61 15.16 -0.48
CA ALA A 382 2.08 13.85 -0.06
C ALA A 382 2.85 13.95 1.27
N GLY A 383 3.82 14.87 1.36
CA GLY A 383 4.59 15.09 2.59
C GLY A 383 3.73 15.51 3.78
N MET A 384 2.77 16.41 3.56
CA MET A 384 1.80 16.83 4.58
C MET A 384 0.90 15.67 5.02
N ALA A 385 0.46 14.83 4.08
CA ALA A 385 -0.37 13.68 4.38
C ALA A 385 0.39 12.61 5.18
N PHE A 386 1.64 12.28 4.84
CA PHE A 386 2.46 11.38 5.65
C PHE A 386 2.81 11.97 7.02
N GLY A 387 2.99 13.29 7.10
CA GLY A 387 3.14 14.00 8.36
C GLY A 387 1.91 13.89 9.26
N ALA A 388 0.72 14.06 8.68
CA ALA A 388 -0.54 13.87 9.37
C ALA A 388 -0.79 12.40 9.72
N TRP A 389 -0.41 11.47 8.83
CA TRP A 389 -0.53 10.02 9.06
C TRP A 389 0.27 9.57 10.28
N ALA A 390 1.43 10.20 10.52
CA ALA A 390 2.25 9.96 11.70
C ALA A 390 1.51 10.20 13.03
N LEU A 391 0.51 11.10 13.03
CA LEU A 391 -0.30 11.43 14.20
C LEU A 391 -1.57 10.57 14.30
N ILE A 392 -2.01 9.97 13.20
CA ILE A 392 -3.24 9.17 13.13
C ILE A 392 -2.95 7.71 13.49
N ASP A 393 -1.93 7.13 12.85
CA ASP A 393 -1.63 5.69 12.93
C ASP A 393 -0.13 5.45 13.10
N GLY A 394 0.72 6.17 12.34
CA GLY A 394 2.17 6.06 12.46
C GLY A 394 2.78 4.82 11.80
N GLU A 395 1.99 3.87 11.30
CA GLU A 395 2.51 2.71 10.57
C GLU A 395 2.33 2.85 9.06
N ILE A 396 3.41 2.61 8.31
CA ILE A 396 3.42 2.51 6.86
C ILE A 396 3.49 1.04 6.49
N GLY A 397 2.31 0.42 6.43
CA GLY A 397 2.11 -0.94 5.93
C GLY A 397 1.91 -1.01 4.42
N LEU A 398 1.55 -2.20 3.94
CA LEU A 398 1.36 -2.49 2.52
C LEU A 398 0.26 -1.61 1.86
N GLY A 399 -0.77 -1.24 2.60
CA GLY A 399 -1.88 -0.43 2.07
C GLY A 399 -1.46 1.01 1.81
N VAL A 400 -0.77 1.59 2.79
CA VAL A 400 -0.25 2.95 2.73
C VAL A 400 0.84 3.08 1.65
N SER A 401 1.66 2.05 1.44
CA SER A 401 2.65 2.07 0.35
C SER A 401 1.99 2.09 -1.04
N VAL A 402 0.86 1.38 -1.23
CA VAL A 402 0.06 1.45 -2.47
C VAL A 402 -0.51 2.84 -2.70
N VAL A 403 -1.03 3.47 -1.64
CA VAL A 403 -1.54 4.84 -1.68
C VAL A 403 -0.47 5.82 -2.14
N THR A 404 0.73 5.69 -1.59
CA THR A 404 1.87 6.56 -1.91
C THR A 404 2.13 6.60 -3.42
N ALA A 405 2.20 5.42 -4.03
CA ALA A 405 2.42 5.26 -5.46
C ALA A 405 1.26 5.80 -6.32
N MET A 406 0.02 5.50 -5.92
CA MET A 406 -1.18 5.85 -6.69
C MET A 406 -1.52 7.35 -6.61
N THR A 407 -1.47 7.94 -5.41
CA THR A 407 -1.89 9.33 -5.17
C THR A 407 -1.02 10.32 -5.91
N LEU A 408 0.27 10.03 -6.08
CA LEU A 408 1.20 10.87 -6.82
C LEU A 408 0.77 11.02 -8.29
N GLY A 409 0.16 9.98 -8.89
CA GLY A 409 -0.40 10.08 -10.22
C GLY A 409 -1.67 10.95 -10.29
N ILE A 410 -2.51 10.89 -9.25
CA ILE A 410 -3.83 11.53 -9.22
C ILE A 410 -3.74 13.02 -8.87
N VAL A 411 -2.87 13.40 -7.94
CA VAL A 411 -2.77 14.77 -7.40
C VAL A 411 -2.17 15.76 -8.39
N VAL A 412 -1.29 15.30 -9.27
CA VAL A 412 -0.54 16.17 -10.21
C VAL A 412 -1.46 16.89 -11.22
N ASP A 413 -2.69 16.40 -11.38
CA ASP A 413 -3.68 16.91 -12.33
C ASP A 413 -4.00 18.41 -12.14
N ASP A 414 -4.37 18.78 -10.91
CA ASP A 414 -4.91 20.10 -10.58
C ASP A 414 -3.86 21.20 -10.82
N THR A 415 -2.61 20.95 -10.41
CA THR A 415 -1.45 21.82 -10.66
C THR A 415 -1.22 22.03 -12.15
N VAL A 416 -1.26 20.97 -12.97
CA VAL A 416 -1.01 21.07 -14.41
C VAL A 416 -2.09 21.93 -15.07
N HIS A 417 -3.35 21.71 -14.73
CA HIS A 417 -4.45 22.50 -15.25
C HIS A 417 -4.32 23.97 -14.86
N PHE A 418 -3.98 24.25 -13.59
CA PHE A 418 -3.78 25.61 -13.09
C PHE A 418 -2.61 26.33 -13.78
N LEU A 419 -1.41 25.74 -13.77
CA LEU A 419 -0.21 26.34 -14.37
C LEU A 419 -0.33 26.50 -15.88
N SER A 420 -0.99 25.57 -16.57
CA SER A 420 -1.21 25.68 -18.01
C SER A 420 -2.07 26.89 -18.36
N LYS A 421 -3.13 27.20 -17.58
CA LYS A 421 -3.93 28.42 -17.80
C LYS A 421 -3.20 29.68 -17.39
N TYR A 422 -2.47 29.65 -16.28
CA TYR A 422 -1.63 30.78 -15.86
C TYR A 422 -0.61 31.15 -16.96
N LEU A 423 0.14 30.16 -17.47
CA LEU A 423 1.13 30.38 -18.52
C LEU A 423 0.49 30.85 -19.83
N ARG A 424 -0.69 30.35 -20.16
CA ARG A 424 -1.45 30.81 -21.31
C ARG A 424 -1.85 32.28 -21.19
N ALA A 425 -2.35 32.70 -20.04
CA ALA A 425 -2.66 34.11 -19.78
C ALA A 425 -1.40 35.01 -19.89
N ARG A 426 -0.25 34.54 -19.39
CA ARG A 426 1.02 35.27 -19.48
C ARG A 426 1.56 35.36 -20.91
N ARG A 427 1.49 34.26 -21.67
CA ARG A 427 2.15 34.13 -22.99
C ARG A 427 1.26 34.55 -24.16
N GLU A 428 -0.02 34.17 -24.16
CA GLU A 428 -0.94 34.45 -25.27
C GLU A 428 -1.72 35.75 -25.09
N GLN A 429 -2.08 36.11 -23.84
CA GLN A 429 -2.89 37.29 -23.55
C GLN A 429 -2.08 38.49 -23.03
N GLY A 430 -0.79 38.30 -22.74
CA GLY A 430 0.10 39.35 -22.25
C GLY A 430 -0.28 39.90 -20.86
N LEU A 431 -1.07 39.16 -20.08
CA LEU A 431 -1.56 39.60 -18.78
C LEU A 431 -0.42 39.68 -17.74
N ASP A 432 -0.57 40.54 -16.75
CA ASP A 432 0.34 40.56 -15.60
C ASP A 432 0.17 39.29 -14.73
N ALA A 433 1.07 39.07 -13.76
CA ALA A 433 1.01 37.87 -12.91
C ALA A 433 -0.31 37.76 -12.12
N ALA A 434 -0.81 38.86 -11.56
CA ALA A 434 -2.03 38.87 -10.75
C ALA A 434 -3.28 38.60 -11.61
N GLN A 435 -3.35 39.19 -12.80
CA GLN A 435 -4.39 38.97 -13.79
C GLN A 435 -4.34 37.54 -14.34
N ALA A 436 -3.15 36.98 -14.56
CA ALA A 436 -2.98 35.60 -14.97
C ALA A 436 -3.43 34.60 -13.90
N VAL A 437 -3.16 34.88 -12.61
CA VAL A 437 -3.70 34.10 -11.48
C VAL A 437 -5.22 34.18 -11.47
N ARG A 438 -5.83 35.38 -11.56
CA ARG A 438 -7.29 35.53 -11.65
C ARG A 438 -7.88 34.72 -12.79
N TYR A 439 -7.27 34.78 -13.97
CA TYR A 439 -7.68 34.00 -15.14
C TYR A 439 -7.64 32.49 -14.88
N ALA A 440 -6.58 31.99 -14.24
CA ALA A 440 -6.45 30.57 -13.90
C ALA A 440 -7.55 30.12 -12.91
N PHE A 441 -7.79 30.91 -11.85
CA PHE A 441 -8.88 30.67 -10.90
C PHE A 441 -10.24 30.64 -11.60
N GLU A 442 -10.58 31.66 -12.39
CA GLU A 442 -11.87 31.73 -13.09
C GLU A 442 -12.11 30.59 -14.07
N THR A 443 -11.04 30.15 -14.75
CA THR A 443 -11.15 29.13 -15.80
C THR A 443 -11.20 27.72 -15.22
N VAL A 444 -10.36 27.42 -14.22
CA VAL A 444 -10.16 26.04 -13.73
C VAL A 444 -10.71 25.82 -12.34
N GLY A 445 -10.75 26.84 -11.48
CA GLY A 445 -10.97 26.64 -10.05
C GLY A 445 -12.27 25.93 -9.70
N VAL A 446 -13.36 26.18 -10.45
CA VAL A 446 -14.64 25.48 -10.22
C VAL A 446 -14.51 23.99 -10.54
N ALA A 447 -13.77 23.64 -11.60
CA ALA A 447 -13.53 22.25 -11.95
C ALA A 447 -12.72 21.56 -10.86
N LEU A 448 -11.63 22.17 -10.38
CA LEU A 448 -10.78 21.61 -9.30
C LEU A 448 -11.60 21.33 -8.04
N TRP A 449 -12.39 22.31 -7.56
CA TRP A 449 -13.20 22.10 -6.36
C TRP A 449 -14.21 20.96 -6.50
N VAL A 450 -14.88 20.85 -7.66
CA VAL A 450 -15.88 19.81 -7.91
C VAL A 450 -15.20 18.43 -7.98
N THR A 451 -14.06 18.32 -8.69
CA THR A 451 -13.34 17.05 -8.82
C THR A 451 -12.75 16.60 -7.47
N SER A 452 -12.12 17.50 -6.71
CA SER A 452 -11.54 17.13 -5.41
C SER A 452 -12.60 16.73 -4.38
N ILE A 453 -13.74 17.42 -4.29
CA ILE A 453 -14.83 17.03 -3.37
C ILE A 453 -15.41 15.68 -3.77
N ALA A 454 -15.62 15.44 -5.07
CA ALA A 454 -16.12 14.16 -5.56
C ALA A 454 -15.15 13.01 -5.24
N LEU A 455 -13.85 13.23 -5.45
CA LEU A 455 -12.80 12.27 -5.12
C LEU A 455 -12.72 11.98 -3.62
N ILE A 456 -12.68 13.03 -2.79
CA ILE A 456 -12.67 12.89 -1.32
C ILE A 456 -13.90 12.10 -0.87
N GLY A 457 -15.10 12.45 -1.34
CA GLY A 457 -16.32 11.72 -1.02
C GLY A 457 -16.24 10.24 -1.43
N GLY A 458 -15.72 9.95 -2.63
CA GLY A 458 -15.55 8.59 -3.12
C GLY A 458 -14.57 7.76 -2.29
N PHE A 459 -13.43 8.33 -1.89
CA PHE A 459 -12.43 7.64 -1.07
C PHE A 459 -12.82 7.55 0.41
N LEU A 460 -13.59 8.50 0.94
CA LEU A 460 -14.16 8.39 2.29
C LEU A 460 -15.15 7.22 2.41
N VAL A 461 -15.86 6.85 1.34
CA VAL A 461 -16.68 5.62 1.34
C VAL A 461 -15.78 4.39 1.49
N LEU A 462 -14.60 4.35 0.85
CA LEU A 462 -13.62 3.27 1.05
C LEU A 462 -13.07 3.25 2.48
N ALA A 463 -12.95 4.42 3.13
CA ALA A 463 -12.51 4.53 4.51
C ALA A 463 -13.41 3.78 5.52
N THR A 464 -14.67 3.52 5.16
CA THR A 464 -15.61 2.75 6.01
C THR A 464 -15.47 1.23 5.90
N SER A 465 -14.55 0.74 5.07
CA SER A 465 -14.34 -0.71 4.87
C SER A 465 -13.92 -1.40 6.17
N SER A 466 -14.40 -2.63 6.40
CA SER A 466 -13.94 -3.50 7.49
C SER A 466 -12.57 -4.14 7.20
N PHE A 467 -12.01 -3.91 6.01
CA PHE A 467 -10.66 -4.34 5.66
C PHE A 467 -9.72 -3.15 5.76
N GLY A 468 -8.83 -3.17 6.76
CA GLY A 468 -7.92 -2.08 7.12
C GLY A 468 -7.10 -1.55 5.96
N LEU A 469 -6.68 -2.42 5.03
CA LEU A 469 -5.98 -2.01 3.81
C LEU A 469 -6.79 -1.01 2.97
N ASN A 470 -8.10 -1.26 2.81
CA ASN A 470 -8.99 -0.38 2.05
C ASN A 470 -9.35 0.86 2.85
N ALA A 471 -9.54 0.71 4.17
CA ALA A 471 -9.91 1.81 5.06
C ALA A 471 -8.78 2.86 5.14
N ALA A 472 -7.56 2.41 5.45
CA ALA A 472 -6.36 3.24 5.47
C ALA A 472 -6.10 3.89 4.11
N MET A 473 -6.30 3.14 3.01
CA MET A 473 -6.19 3.69 1.66
C MET A 473 -7.21 4.80 1.41
N GLY A 474 -8.48 4.58 1.73
CA GLY A 474 -9.54 5.58 1.56
C GLY A 474 -9.27 6.86 2.37
N LEU A 475 -8.87 6.70 3.63
CA LEU A 475 -8.58 7.83 4.52
C LEU A 475 -7.35 8.62 4.03
N LEU A 476 -6.23 7.96 3.79
CA LEU A 476 -5.00 8.64 3.40
C LEU A 476 -5.10 9.31 2.03
N VAL A 477 -5.73 8.66 1.04
CA VAL A 477 -5.98 9.32 -0.27
C VAL A 477 -6.83 10.57 -0.10
N SER A 478 -7.87 10.52 0.73
CA SER A 478 -8.73 11.67 0.99
C SER A 478 -7.95 12.84 1.63
N ILE A 479 -7.07 12.54 2.59
CA ILE A 479 -6.18 13.53 3.22
C ILE A 479 -5.23 14.15 2.18
N VAL A 480 -4.61 13.31 1.34
CA VAL A 480 -3.71 13.76 0.28
C VAL A 480 -4.42 14.71 -0.69
N ILE A 481 -5.62 14.36 -1.16
CA ILE A 481 -6.39 15.18 -2.10
C ILE A 481 -6.85 16.49 -1.44
N ALA A 482 -7.22 16.46 -0.15
CA ALA A 482 -7.56 17.68 0.58
C ALA A 482 -6.35 18.62 0.69
N PHE A 483 -5.16 18.10 1.02
CA PHE A 483 -3.93 18.90 1.04
C PHE A 483 -3.51 19.37 -0.34
N ALA A 484 -3.76 18.59 -1.40
CA ALA A 484 -3.51 18.98 -2.78
C ALA A 484 -4.31 20.23 -3.15
N LEU A 485 -5.62 20.19 -2.91
CA LEU A 485 -6.50 21.32 -3.17
C LEU A 485 -6.08 22.58 -2.39
N LEU A 486 -5.68 22.42 -1.13
CA LEU A 486 -5.17 23.52 -0.32
C LEU A 486 -3.86 24.08 -0.88
N CYS A 487 -2.93 23.22 -1.30
CA CYS A 487 -1.67 23.64 -1.90
C CYS A 487 -1.88 24.36 -3.22
N ASP A 488 -2.74 23.84 -4.10
CA ASP A 488 -3.00 24.43 -5.42
C ASP A 488 -3.68 25.80 -5.34
N PHE A 489 -4.57 26.02 -4.37
CA PHE A 489 -5.21 27.32 -4.21
C PHE A 489 -4.45 28.31 -3.34
N LEU A 490 -3.74 27.85 -2.31
CA LEU A 490 -3.18 28.75 -1.30
C LEU A 490 -1.66 28.88 -1.40
N PHE A 491 -0.97 27.87 -1.90
CA PHE A 491 0.49 27.80 -1.87
C PHE A 491 1.14 27.94 -3.26
N LEU A 492 0.50 27.44 -4.32
CA LEU A 492 0.96 27.56 -5.70
C LEU A 492 0.85 28.98 -6.30
N PRO A 493 -0.20 29.79 -6.01
CA PRO A 493 -0.32 31.11 -6.62
C PRO A 493 0.68 32.17 -6.12
N PRO A 494 1.04 32.27 -4.82
CA PRO A 494 1.98 33.29 -4.34
C PRO A 494 3.37 33.31 -4.99
N PRO A 495 4.01 32.17 -5.35
CA PRO A 495 5.27 32.13 -6.10
C PRO A 495 5.17 32.48 -7.59
N CYS A 496 3.97 32.45 -8.17
CA CYS A 496 3.68 32.75 -9.58
C CYS A 496 3.50 34.26 -9.81
#